data_AF-A0A1V2GZP8-F1
#
_entry.id   AF-A0A1V2GZP8-F1
#
_cell.length_a   1.000
_cell.length_b   1.000
_cell.length_c   1.000
_cell.angle_alpha   90.00
_cell.angle_beta   90.00
_cell.angle_gamma   90.00
#
_symmetry.space_group_name_H-M   'P 1'
#
loop_
_entity.id
_entity.type
_entity.pdbx_description
1 polymer ?
#
loop_
_entity_poly.entity_id
_entity_poly.type
_entity_poly.pdbx_seq_one_letter_code
_entity_poly.pdbx_strand_id
1 'polypeptide(L)' 'MTDTATDLLILPATREGEIRAWALLHALTLQLRPLEDFLPGEGTGAVVAIARDAKARRMLAELAPAA' A
#
# COMPACT_ATOMS: atom_id res chain seq x y z
N MET A 1 -2.05 2.87 25.17
CA MET A 1 -1.37 3.42 23.99
C MET A 1 -2.01 2.77 22.77
N THR A 2 -2.79 3.52 22.01
CA THR A 2 -3.48 2.99 20.83
C THR A 2 -2.44 2.83 19.74
N ASP A 3 -1.87 1.63 19.64
CA ASP A 3 -0.98 1.28 18.55
C ASP A 3 -1.75 1.46 17.24
N THR A 4 -1.44 2.55 16.53
CA THR A 4 -2.15 2.93 15.30
C THR A 4 -1.48 2.15 14.16
N ALA A 5 -1.60 0.82 14.24
CA ALA A 5 -0.95 -0.10 13.31
C ALA A 5 -1.28 0.33 11.87
N THR A 6 -0.26 0.71 11.13
CA THR A 6 -0.32 1.13 9.73
C THR A 6 0.61 0.22 8.97
N ASP A 7 0.07 -0.57 8.04
CA ASP A 7 0.91 -1.41 7.18
C ASP A 7 1.21 -0.69 5.89
N LEU A 8 2.47 -0.85 5.45
CA LEU A 8 3.03 -0.24 4.26
C LEU A 8 3.54 -1.33 3.32
N LEU A 9 3.22 -1.22 2.04
CA LEU A 9 3.75 -2.09 1.00
C LEU A 9 4.25 -1.25 -0.17
N ILE A 10 5.51 -1.42 -0.55
CA ILE A 10 6.10 -0.76 -1.71
C ILE A 10 5.89 -1.66 -2.93
N LEU A 11 5.36 -1.08 -3.99
CA LEU A 11 4.97 -1.78 -5.22
C LEU A 11 5.45 -0.99 -6.44
N PRO A 12 5.67 -1.64 -7.59
CA PRO A 12 5.89 -0.93 -8.84
C PRO A 12 4.69 -0.03 -9.18
N ALA A 13 4.94 1.21 -9.63
CA ALA A 13 3.91 2.17 -10.04
C ALA A 13 3.04 1.63 -11.19
N THR A 14 3.59 0.73 -12.03
CA THR A 14 2.83 0.04 -13.08
C THR A 14 1.66 -0.78 -12.55
N ARG A 15 1.70 -1.19 -11.27
CA ARG A 15 0.63 -1.93 -10.60
C ARG A 15 -0.36 -1.04 -9.85
N GLU A 16 -0.19 0.28 -9.85
CA GLU A 16 -1.07 1.19 -9.10
C GLU A 16 -2.54 1.01 -9.49
N GLY A 17 -2.82 0.92 -10.80
CA GLY A 17 -4.18 0.72 -11.31
C GLY A 17 -4.80 -0.61 -10.86
N GLU A 18 -4.01 -1.70 -10.87
CA GLU A 18 -4.41 -3.02 -10.40
C GLU A 18 -4.77 -2.99 -8.90
N ILE A 19 -3.90 -2.38 -8.08
CA ILE A 19 -4.09 -2.26 -6.63
C ILE A 19 -5.31 -1.39 -6.31
N ARG A 20 -5.51 -0.30 -7.04
CA ARG A 20 -6.68 0.57 -6.86
C ARG A 20 -7.97 -0.17 -7.21
N ALA A 21 -8.00 -0.91 -8.31
CA ALA A 21 -9.16 -1.72 -8.70
C ALA A 21 -9.45 -2.82 -7.67
N TRP A 22 -8.41 -3.51 -7.20
CA TRP A 22 -8.52 -4.50 -6.14
C TRP A 22 -9.06 -3.90 -4.82
N ALA A 23 -8.52 -2.75 -4.39
CA ALA A 23 -8.98 -2.07 -3.19
C ALA A 23 -10.46 -1.65 -3.30
N LEU A 24 -10.90 -1.18 -4.46
CA LEU A 24 -12.30 -0.87 -4.73
C LEU A 24 -13.18 -2.12 -4.68
N LEU A 25 -12.77 -3.22 -5.32
CA LEU A 25 -13.51 -4.48 -5.34
C LEU A 25 -13.74 -5.04 -3.93
N HIS A 26 -12.75 -4.90 -3.06
CA HIS A 26 -12.79 -5.39 -1.69
C HIS A 26 -13.23 -4.34 -0.66
N ALA A 27 -13.62 -3.13 -1.09
CA ALA A 27 -13.98 -2.01 -0.22
C ALA A 27 -12.94 -1.75 0.89
N LEU A 28 -11.67 -1.61 0.48
CA LEU A 28 -10.53 -1.37 1.37
C LEU A 28 -10.20 0.12 1.47
N THR A 29 -9.86 0.60 2.66
CA THR A 29 -9.37 1.97 2.85
C THR A 29 -7.86 2.00 2.65
N LEU A 30 -7.46 2.05 1.38
CA LEU A 30 -6.05 2.09 0.98
C LEU A 30 -5.69 3.48 0.45
N GLN A 31 -4.56 4.03 0.91
CA GLN A 31 -3.96 5.22 0.29
C GLN A 31 -2.75 4.79 -0.54
N LEU A 32 -2.66 5.32 -1.76
CA LEU A 32 -1.53 5.13 -2.65
C LEU A 32 -0.79 6.46 -2.77
N ARG A 33 0.50 6.46 -2.51
CA ARG A 33 1.38 7.62 -2.62
C ARG A 33 2.66 7.23 -3.34
N PRO A 34 3.28 8.09 -4.15
CA PRO A 34 4.54 7.75 -4.80
C PRO A 34 5.65 7.59 -3.75
N LEU A 35 6.63 6.71 -3.99
CA LEU A 35 7.69 6.44 -3.01
C LEU A 35 8.56 7.68 -2.72
N GLU A 36 8.71 8.55 -3.72
CA GLU A 36 9.43 9.82 -3.62
C GLU A 36 8.90 10.78 -2.54
N ASP A 37 7.63 10.64 -2.15
CA ASP A 37 7.03 11.40 -1.03
C ASP A 37 7.66 11.04 0.33
N PHE A 38 8.28 9.87 0.43
CA PHE A 38 8.88 9.33 1.66
C PHE A 38 10.40 9.28 1.56
N LEU A 39 10.92 8.93 0.38
CA LEU A 39 12.34 8.80 0.09
C LEU A 39 12.69 9.62 -1.16
N PRO A 40 12.96 10.93 -1.00
CA PRO A 40 13.29 11.80 -2.12
C PRO A 40 14.56 11.30 -2.83
N GLY A 41 14.45 11.07 -4.14
CA GLY A 41 15.56 10.57 -4.96
C GLY A 41 15.69 9.04 -5.04
N GLU A 42 14.93 8.29 -4.24
CA GLU A 42 14.76 6.85 -4.41
C GLU A 42 13.39 6.53 -5.01
N GLY A 43 13.35 5.71 -6.06
CA GLY A 43 12.11 5.06 -6.48
C GLY A 43 11.26 5.78 -7.52
N THR A 44 11.88 6.37 -8.55
CA THR A 44 11.16 6.69 -9.79
C THR A 44 10.52 5.40 -10.33
N GLY A 45 9.20 5.30 -10.20
CA GLY A 45 8.44 4.12 -10.63
C GLY A 45 7.99 3.17 -9.52
N ALA A 46 7.99 3.59 -8.25
CA ALA A 46 7.36 2.85 -7.15
C ALA A 46 6.27 3.67 -6.43
N VAL A 47 5.28 2.96 -5.88
CA VAL A 47 4.20 3.51 -5.05
C VAL A 47 4.15 2.77 -3.72
N VAL A 48 3.81 3.51 -2.66
CA VAL A 48 3.56 3.02 -1.32
C VAL A 48 2.06 2.87 -1.13
N ALA A 49 1.61 1.65 -0.88
CA ALA A 49 0.28 1.33 -0.40
C ALA A 49 0.23 1.41 1.13
N ILE A 50 -0.70 2.20 1.65
CA ILE A 50 -0.86 2.48 3.07
C ILE A 50 -2.23 1.98 3.52
N ALA A 51 -2.24 1.01 4.42
CA ALA A 51 -3.46 0.45 5.02
C ALA A 51 -3.63 0.94 6.46
N ARG A 52 -4.73 1.64 6.74
CA ARG A 52 -5.03 2.19 8.08
C ARG A 52 -6.08 1.40 8.85
N ASP A 53 -6.91 0.64 8.15
CA ASP A 53 -7.93 -0.22 8.76
C ASP A 53 -7.48 -1.69 8.82
N ALA A 54 -8.04 -2.45 9.76
CA ALA A 54 -7.62 -3.82 10.03
C ALA A 54 -7.85 -4.78 8.85
N LYS A 55 -8.89 -4.52 8.04
CA LYS A 55 -9.21 -5.34 6.87
C LYS A 55 -8.19 -5.09 5.75
N ALA A 56 -7.92 -3.83 5.44
CA ALA A 56 -6.90 -3.44 4.48
C ALA A 56 -5.51 -3.95 4.89
N ARG A 57 -5.16 -3.88 6.17
CA ARG A 57 -3.87 -4.41 6.69
C ARG A 57 -3.71 -5.90 6.44
N ARG A 58 -4.69 -6.70 6.86
CA ARG A 58 -4.68 -8.15 6.65
C ARG A 58 -4.56 -8.52 5.18
N MET A 59 -5.32 -7.85 4.32
CA MET A 59 -5.32 -8.13 2.89
C MET A 59 -4.05 -7.61 2.20
N LEU A 60 -3.48 -6.51 2.65
CA LEU A 60 -2.20 -5.99 2.15
C LEU A 60 -1.05 -6.93 2.51
N ALA A 61 -1.07 -7.54 3.70
CA ALA A 61 -0.11 -8.55 4.11
C ALA A 61 -0.16 -9.82 3.24
N GLU A 62 -1.32 -10.17 2.68
CA GLU A 62 -1.46 -11.29 1.72
C GLU A 62 -0.86 -10.95 0.34
N LEU A 63 -0.75 -9.66 0.00
CA LEU A 63 -0.11 -9.19 -1.24
C LEU A 63 1.40 -9.04 -1.12
N ALA A 64 1.91 -8.88 0.09
CA ALA A 64 3.35 -8.87 0.32
C ALA A 64 3.90 -10.24 -0.07
N PRO A 65 4.92 -10.32 -0.95
CA PRO A 65 5.59 -11.59 -1.18
C PRO A 65 6.08 -12.09 0.17
N ALA A 66 5.70 -13.32 0.54
CA ALA A 66 6.26 -13.98 1.72
C ALA A 66 7.78 -13.97 1.54
N ALA A 67 8.46 -13.15 2.35
CA ALA A 67 9.91 -13.03 2.34
C ALA A 67 10.57 -14.36 2.73
#